data_AF-A0A427TRR5-F1
#
_entry.id   AF-A0A427TRR5-F1
#
_cell.length_a   1.000
_cell.length_b   1.000
_cell.length_c   1.000
_cell.angle_alpha   90.00
_cell.angle_beta   90.00
_cell.angle_gamma   90.00
#
_symmetry.space_group_name_H-M   'P 1'
#
loop_
_entity.id
_entity.type
_entity.pdbx_description
1 polymer ?
#
loop_
_entity_poly.entity_id
_entity_poly.type
_entity_poly.pdbx_seq_one_letter_code
_entity_poly.pdbx_strand_id
1 'polypeptide(L)' 'MIILIGLLVITAISLYMAFKKNKLIFLTVPFLSIFLYFLIQILMVPAPFFETIKFIFSLS' A
#
# COMPACT_ATOMS: atom_id res chain seq x y z
N MET A 1 14.38 -4.22 3.17
CA MET A 1 14.27 -4.95 4.46
C MET A 1 13.52 -4.16 5.52
N ILE A 2 13.89 -2.91 5.82
CA ILE A 2 13.23 -2.10 6.87
C ILE A 2 11.71 -1.94 6.64
N ILE A 3 11.30 -1.61 5.41
CA ILE A 3 9.88 -1.44 5.05
C ILE A 3 9.10 -2.74 5.26
N LEU A 4 9.67 -3.88 4.86
CA LEU A 4 9.06 -5.19 5.02
C LEU A 4 8.88 -5.55 6.51
N ILE A 5 9.91 -5.29 7.33
CA ILE A 5 9.83 -5.50 8.79
C ILE A 5 8.75 -4.60 9.40
N GLY A 6 8.66 -3.33 8.96
CA GLY A 6 7.60 -2.41 9.41
C GLY A 6 6.20 -2.92 9.08
N LEU A 7 5.97 -3.41 7.85
CA LEU A 7 4.69 -3.98 7.44
C LEU A 7 4.34 -5.25 8.24
N LEU A 8 5.32 -6.11 8.55
CA LEU A 8 5.11 -7.29 9.40
C LEU A 8 4.69 -6.92 10.82
N VAL A 9 5.33 -5.90 11.41
CA VAL A 9 4.97 -5.41 12.75
C VAL A 9 3.55 -4.84 12.76
N ILE A 10 3.20 -4.01 11.77
CA ILE A 10 1.85 -3.46 11.61
C ILE A 10 0.82 -4.59 11.50
N THR A 11 1.13 -5.62 10.72
CA THR A 11 0.27 -6.80 10.52
C THR A 11 0.10 -7.59 11.82
N ALA A 12 1.18 -7.85 12.57
CA ALA A 12 1.12 -8.56 13.84
C ALA A 12 0.26 -7.81 14.88
N ILE A 13 0.44 -6.49 14.99
CA ILE A 13 -0.36 -5.63 15.88
C ILE A 13 -1.83 -5.64 15.47
N SER A 14 -2.10 -5.53 14.16
CA SER A 14 -3.44 -5.57 13.60
C SER A 14 -4.15 -6.89 13.89
N LEU A 15 -3.51 -8.04 13.67
CA LEU A 15 -4.08 -9.34 14.01
C LEU A 15 -4.35 -9.45 15.51
N TYR A 16 -3.38 -9.07 16.35
CA TYR A 16 -3.57 -9.11 17.80
C TYR A 16 -4.77 -8.27 18.25
N MET A 17 -4.94 -7.06 17.71
CA MET A 17 -6.10 -6.21 18.00
C MET A 17 -7.41 -6.77 17.44
N ALA A 18 -7.37 -7.38 16.25
CA ALA A 18 -8.53 -8.00 15.61
C ALA A 18 -9.08 -9.14 16.46
N PHE A 19 -8.21 -10.03 16.95
CA PHE A 19 -8.61 -11.12 17.85
C PHE A 19 -9.03 -10.60 19.23
N LYS A 20 -8.27 -9.66 19.82
CA LYS A 20 -8.59 -9.12 21.15
C LYS A 20 -9.94 -8.40 21.19
N LYS A 21 -10.29 -7.69 20.11
CA LYS A 21 -11.52 -6.90 20.04
C LYS A 21 -12.63 -7.59 19.24
N ASN A 22 -12.39 -8.77 18.66
CA ASN A 22 -13.29 -9.47 17.73
C ASN A 22 -13.83 -8.55 16.60
N LYS A 23 -13.04 -7.56 16.18
CA LYS A 23 -13.42 -6.64 15.10
C LYS A 23 -12.47 -6.83 13.93
N LEU A 24 -12.99 -7.45 12.87
CA LEU A 24 -12.29 -7.64 11.60
C LEU A 24 -11.82 -6.32 10.96
N ILE A 25 -12.43 -5.19 11.35
CA ILE A 25 -12.03 -3.85 10.89
C ILE A 25 -10.55 -3.56 11.18
N PHE A 26 -9.93 -4.17 12.19
CA PHE A 26 -8.51 -3.94 12.46
C PHE A 26 -7.61 -4.52 11.36
N LEU A 27 -8.06 -5.53 10.60
CA LEU A 27 -7.32 -6.06 9.45
C LEU A 27 -7.30 -5.08 8.26
N THR A 28 -8.15 -4.05 8.22
CA THR A 28 -8.05 -3.06 7.14
C THR A 28 -6.78 -2.23 7.25
N VAL A 29 -6.19 -2.11 8.44
CA VAL A 29 -4.96 -1.36 8.71
C VAL A 29 -3.79 -1.86 7.85
N PRO A 30 -3.41 -3.15 7.84
CA PRO A 30 -2.33 -3.64 6.98
C PRO A 30 -2.65 -3.48 5.48
N PHE A 31 -3.89 -3.70 5.05
CA PHE A 31 -4.28 -3.46 3.65
C PHE A 31 -4.13 -1.98 3.27
N LEU A 32 -4.57 -1.07 4.14
CA LEU A 32 -4.46 0.37 3.93
C LEU A 32 -3.00 0.84 3.93
N SER A 33 -2.16 0.28 4.80
CA SER A 33 -0.72 0.57 4.82
C SER A 33 -0.03 0.17 3.52
N ILE A 34 -0.34 -1.02 2.98
CA ILE A 34 0.19 -1.48 1.69
C ILE A 34 -0.33 -0.57 0.57
N PHE A 35 -1.63 -0.26 0.56
CA PHE A 35 -2.24 0.62 -0.43
C PHE A 35 -1.59 2.01 -0.45
N LEU A 36 -1.41 2.64 0.72
CA LEU A 36 -0.73 3.94 0.83
C LEU A 36 0.72 3.87 0.35
N TYR A 37 1.43 2.80 0.68
CA TYR A 37 2.81 2.61 0.22
C TYR A 37 2.89 2.57 -1.31
N PHE A 38 1.98 1.84 -1.97
CA PHE A 38 1.91 1.83 -3.44
C PHE A 38 1.47 3.18 -4.02
N LEU A 39 0.49 3.83 -3.41
CA LEU A 39 0.02 5.15 -3.84
C LEU A 39 1.17 6.16 -3.83
N ILE A 40 1.92 6.23 -2.71
CA ILE A 40 3.09 7.11 -2.60
C ILE A 40 4.13 6.77 -3.65
N GLN A 41 4.43 5.49 -3.88
CA GLN A 41 5.37 5.10 -4.93
C GLN A 41 4.91 5.57 -6.31
N ILE A 42 3.64 5.39 -6.67
CA ILE A 42 3.08 5.84 -7.95
C ILE A 42 3.22 7.36 -8.09
N LEU A 43 2.91 8.11 -7.01
CA LEU A 43 3.05 9.57 -6.99
C LEU A 43 4.50 10.03 -7.07
N MET A 44 5.45 9.24 -6.55
CA MET A 44 6.88 9.53 -6.58
C MET A 44 7.56 9.15 -7.90
N VAL A 45 6.89 8.43 -8.81
CA VAL A 45 7.43 8.15 -10.16
C VAL A 45 7.38 9.43 -11.01
N PRO A 46 8.52 10.05 -11.36
CA PRO A 46 8.54 11.35 -12.01
C PRO A 46 8.40 11.20 -13.52
N ALA A 47 7.19 11.38 -14.06
CA ALA A 47 6.86 11.51 -15.50
C ALA A 47 6.69 10.25 -16.40
N PRO A 48 7.40 9.09 -16.27
CA PRO A 48 7.28 8.05 -17.29
C PRO A 48 5.93 7.33 -17.22
N PHE A 49 5.16 7.42 -16.13
CA PHE A 49 3.84 6.78 -16.07
C PHE A 49 2.85 7.43 -17.07
N PHE A 50 2.74 8.76 -17.05
CA PHE A 50 1.89 9.47 -18.00
C PHE A 50 2.43 9.38 -19.42
N GLU A 51 3.75 9.43 -19.61
CA GLU A 51 4.36 9.21 -20.93
C GLU A 51 4.14 7.79 -21.45
N THR A 52 4.19 6.77 -20.57
CA THR A 52 3.92 5.37 -20.94
C THR A 52 2.45 5.17 -21.31
N ILE A 53 1.52 5.79 -20.58
CA ILE A 53 0.09 5.77 -20.97
C ILE A 53 -0.09 6.45 -22.33
N LYS A 54 0.51 7.63 -22.55
CA LYS A 54 0.45 8.31 -23.85
C LYS A 54 1.03 7.46 -24.98
N PHE A 55 2.14 6.77 -24.75
CA PHE A 55 2.76 5.85 -25.69
C PHE A 55 1.86 4.64 -26.00
N ILE A 56 1.32 3.98 -24.98
CA ILE A 56 0.45 2.79 -25.14
C ILE A 56 -0.85 3.15 -25.87
N PHE A 57 -1.47 4.26 -25.51
CA PHE A 57 -2.74 4.68 -26.10
C PHE A 57 -2.58 5.56 -27.35
N SER A 58 -1.34 5.82 -27.80
CA SER A 58 -1.04 6.76 -28.88
C SER A 58 -1.75 8.11 -28.71
N LEU A 59 -1.93 8.54 -27.46
CA LEU A 59 -2.51 9.84 -27.12
C LEU A 59 -1.41 10.89 -27.32
N SER A 60 -1.33 11.43 -28.53
CA SER A 60 -0.45 12.56 -28.89
C SER A 60 -0.87 13.84 -28.17
#